data_AF-A0AA38HM76-F1
#
_entry.id   AF-A0AA38HM76-F1
#
_cell.length_a   1.000
_cell.length_b   1.000
_cell.length_c   1.000
_cell.angle_alpha   90.00
_cell.angle_beta   90.00
_cell.angle_gamma   90.00
#
_symmetry.space_group_name_H-M   'P 1'
#
loop_
_entity.id
_entity.type
_entity.pdbx_description
1 polymer ?
#
loop_
_entity_poly.entity_id
_entity_poly.type
_entity_poly.pdbx_seq_one_letter_code
_entity_poly.pdbx_strand_id
1 'polypeptide(L)'
;MPKAVYQHSLCRGLNKGHKVQKREVYYLLFFFRTLFVIQFLKTGIRPSRRRGALSKRISVIREVIREVAGYAPYEKRIMELLRLSRDRRALRFAKRRLGTHRRAIRKREELHGVLQKT
;
A
#
# COMPACT_ATOMS: atom_id res chain seq x y z
N MET A 1 3.28 35.30 -12.71
CA MET A 1 2.25 35.49 -11.66
C MET A 1 1.12 34.50 -11.89
N PRO A 2 0.94 33.45 -11.07
CA PRO A 2 -0.20 32.55 -11.21
C PRO A 2 -1.49 33.31 -10.88
N LYS A 3 -2.43 33.34 -11.82
CA LYS A 3 -3.73 34.01 -11.68
C LYS A 3 -4.53 33.30 -10.58
N ALA A 4 -4.92 34.04 -9.54
CA ALA A 4 -5.85 33.55 -8.53
C ALA A 4 -7.17 33.14 -9.20
N VAL A 5 -7.49 31.85 -9.13
CA VAL A 5 -8.80 31.35 -9.57
C VAL A 5 -9.83 31.91 -8.58
N TYR A 6 -10.57 32.94 -8.99
CA TYR A 6 -11.75 33.44 -8.28
C TYR A 6 -12.79 32.31 -8.20
N GLN A 7 -12.69 31.48 -7.15
CA GLN A 7 -13.63 30.38 -6.95
C GLN A 7 -14.91 30.95 -6.33
N HIS A 8 -15.93 31.22 -7.13
CA HIS A 8 -17.31 31.22 -6.61
C HIS A 8 -17.62 29.82 -6.04
N SER A 9 -18.45 29.71 -5.01
CA SER A 9 -18.92 28.41 -4.48
C SER A 9 -19.83 27.75 -5.52
N LEU A 10 -19.23 27.08 -6.50
CA LEU A 10 -19.96 26.42 -7.57
C LEU A 10 -20.55 25.09 -7.08
N CYS A 11 -21.84 24.86 -7.36
CA CYS A 11 -22.52 23.60 -7.06
C CYS A 11 -22.13 22.47 -8.03
N ARG A 12 -21.48 22.79 -9.16
CA ARG A 12 -21.10 21.86 -10.23
C ARG A 12 -19.65 22.12 -10.68
N GLY A 13 -18.97 21.09 -11.20
CA GLY A 13 -17.55 21.14 -11.59
C GLY A 13 -16.58 20.46 -10.62
N LEU A 14 -15.27 20.57 -10.89
CA LEU A 14 -14.20 20.15 -9.98
C LEU A 14 -14.11 21.16 -8.81
N ASN A 15 -13.73 20.71 -7.61
CA ASN A 15 -13.68 21.54 -6.39
C ASN A 15 -15.01 22.24 -6.04
N LYS A 16 -16.13 21.62 -6.41
CA LYS A 16 -17.49 22.03 -6.05
C LYS A 16 -17.82 21.70 -4.59
N GLY A 17 -18.84 22.38 -4.07
CA GLY A 17 -19.33 22.21 -2.70
C GLY A 17 -19.06 23.43 -1.83
N HIS A 18 -19.65 23.44 -0.64
CA HIS A 18 -19.46 24.55 0.30
C HIS A 18 -18.00 24.57 0.76
N LYS A 19 -17.35 25.74 0.64
CA LYS A 19 -15.96 25.91 1.06
C LYS A 19 -15.87 25.95 2.57
N VAL A 20 -15.81 24.77 3.17
CA VAL A 20 -15.47 24.61 4.58
C VAL A 20 -13.94 24.64 4.68
N GLN A 21 -13.38 25.37 5.65
CA GLN A 21 -11.99 25.15 6.04
C GLN A 21 -11.89 23.71 6.50
N LYS A 22 -11.30 22.82 5.69
CA LYS A 22 -11.03 21.45 6.13
C LYS A 22 -10.21 21.57 7.41
N ARG A 23 -10.70 20.97 8.50
CA ARG A 23 -9.90 20.75 9.70
C ARG A 23 -8.84 19.71 9.38
N GLU A 24 -7.86 20.13 8.60
CA GLU A 24 -6.61 19.45 8.49
C GLU A 24 -5.87 19.75 9.79
N VAL A 25 -5.52 18.70 10.52
CA VAL A 25 -4.82 18.80 11.80
C VAL A 25 -3.38 19.27 11.50
N TYR A 26 -3.20 20.56 11.24
CA TYR A 26 -1.90 21.17 10.92
C TYR A 26 -1.38 21.95 12.13
N TYR A 27 -0.17 21.59 12.53
CA TYR A 27 0.64 22.19 13.58
C TYR A 27 1.08 23.60 13.14
N LEU A 28 0.51 24.63 13.72
CA LEU A 28 0.96 26.00 13.50
C LEU A 28 1.84 26.39 14.69
N LEU A 29 3.16 26.35 14.49
CA LEU A 29 4.16 26.94 15.38
C LEU A 29 3.94 28.46 15.38
N PHE A 30 3.01 28.95 16.21
CA PHE A 30 2.92 30.37 16.55
C PHE A 30 3.77 30.61 17.80
N PHE A 31 4.93 31.19 17.55
CA PHE A 31 5.95 31.50 18.53
C PHE A 31 5.57 32.83 19.23
N PHE A 32 4.78 32.79 20.31
CA PHE A 32 4.68 33.93 21.24
C PHE A 32 4.51 33.50 22.72
N ARG A 33 5.67 33.35 23.35
CA ARG A 33 6.10 34.07 24.58
C ARG A 33 5.46 33.81 25.95
N THR A 34 4.51 32.89 26.17
CA THR A 34 4.21 32.49 27.57
C THR A 34 3.86 31.02 27.70
N LEU A 35 4.38 30.41 28.76
CA LEU A 35 4.31 29.00 29.12
C LEU A 35 2.86 28.50 29.23
N PHE A 36 2.42 27.73 28.23
CA PHE A 36 1.38 26.71 28.41
C PHE A 36 1.60 25.63 27.35
N VAL A 37 2.24 24.52 27.73
CA VAL A 37 2.46 23.37 26.85
C VAL A 37 1.15 22.60 26.72
N ILE A 38 0.31 22.98 25.76
CA ILE A 38 -0.77 22.09 25.30
C ILE A 38 -0.12 21.11 24.32
N GLN A 39 0.27 19.94 24.82
CA GLN A 39 0.66 18.83 23.96
C GLN A 39 -0.60 18.30 23.25
N PHE A 40 -0.81 18.74 22.01
CA PHE A 40 -1.85 18.20 21.13
C PHE A 40 -1.66 16.67 20.99
N LEU A 41 -2.54 15.87 21.58
CA LEU A 41 -2.61 14.44 21.31
C LEU A 41 -3.05 14.25 19.86
N LYS A 42 -2.10 13.91 18.97
CA LYS A 42 -2.41 13.42 17.62
C LYS A 42 -3.33 12.22 17.77
N THR A 43 -4.60 12.34 17.39
CA THR A 43 -5.50 11.19 17.43
C THR A 43 -4.92 10.10 16.54
N GLY A 44 -4.61 8.95 17.13
CA GLY A 44 -3.96 7.85 16.44
C GLY A 44 -4.78 7.41 15.21
N ILE A 45 -4.09 6.87 14.21
CA ILE A 45 -4.77 6.25 13.06
C ILE A 45 -5.80 5.26 13.62
N ARG A 46 -7.07 5.41 13.21
CA ARG A 46 -8.16 4.52 13.62
C ARG A 46 -7.71 3.06 13.51
N PRO A 47 -7.85 2.22 14.55
CA PRO A 47 -7.39 0.84 14.52
C PRO A 47 -7.90 0.05 13.31
N SER A 48 -9.11 0.34 12.83
CA SER A 48 -9.68 -0.25 11.61
C SER A 48 -8.83 -0.04 10.34
N ARG A 49 -8.11 1.10 10.24
CA ARG A 49 -7.21 1.41 9.12
C ARG A 49 -5.86 0.68 9.20
N ARG A 50 -5.52 0.07 10.34
CA ARG A 50 -4.29 -0.72 10.52
C ARG A 50 -4.43 -2.15 9.97
N ARG A 51 -5.65 -2.62 9.70
CA ARG A 51 -5.90 -3.98 9.20
C ARG A 51 -5.19 -4.21 7.86
N GLY A 52 -4.40 -5.28 7.77
CA GLY A 52 -3.63 -5.65 6.57
C GLY A 52 -2.17 -5.19 6.56
N ALA A 53 -1.75 -4.38 7.54
CA ALA A 53 -0.34 -4.07 7.74
C ALA A 53 0.43 -5.30 8.25
N LEU A 54 1.63 -5.50 7.72
CA LEU A 54 2.47 -6.66 8.04
C LEU A 54 3.30 -6.34 9.29
N SER A 55 3.11 -7.12 10.36
CA SER A 55 3.88 -6.99 11.61
C SER A 55 5.18 -7.80 11.54
N LYS A 56 6.24 -7.34 12.22
CA LYS A 56 7.55 -8.04 12.27
C LYS A 56 7.45 -9.50 12.73
N ARG A 57 6.60 -9.78 13.73
CA ARG A 57 6.35 -11.17 14.17
C ARG A 57 5.73 -12.02 13.05
N ILE A 58 4.78 -11.47 12.31
CA ILE A 58 4.05 -12.20 11.25
C ILE A 58 4.96 -12.46 10.04
N SER A 59 5.91 -11.57 9.72
CA SER A 59 6.87 -11.81 8.64
C SER A 59 7.71 -13.04 8.92
N VAL A 60 8.32 -13.11 10.11
CA VAL A 60 9.19 -14.23 10.53
C VAL A 60 8.41 -15.55 10.54
N ILE A 61 7.21 -15.58 11.13
CA ILE A 61 6.37 -16.79 11.15
C ILE A 61 6.04 -17.26 9.72
N ARG A 62 5.73 -16.34 8.79
CA ARG A 62 5.43 -16.69 7.40
C ARG A 62 6.65 -17.20 6.63
N GLU A 63 7.85 -16.73 6.97
CA GLU A 63 9.10 -17.21 6.37
C GLU A 63 9.39 -18.64 6.83
N VAL A 64 9.32 -18.92 8.14
CA VAL A 64 9.50 -20.26 8.71
C VAL A 64 8.52 -21.27 8.12
N ILE A 65 7.23 -20.92 8.02
CA ILE A 65 6.23 -21.84 7.44
C ILE A 65 6.54 -22.18 5.98
N ARG A 66 7.05 -21.22 5.19
CA ARG A 66 7.41 -21.47 3.79
C ARG A 66 8.61 -22.39 3.64
N GLU A 67 9.58 -22.27 4.55
CA GLU A 67 10.74 -23.14 4.59
C GLU A 67 10.35 -24.59 4.90
N VAL A 68 9.47 -24.78 5.90
CA VAL A 68 9.04 -26.12 6.33
C VAL A 68 8.05 -26.77 5.35
N ALA A 69 7.03 -26.04 4.89
CA ALA A 69 5.97 -26.61 4.04
C ALA A 69 6.34 -26.64 2.54
N GLY A 70 7.30 -25.82 2.11
CA GLY A 70 7.69 -25.67 0.72
C GLY A 70 6.63 -25.00 -0.17
N TYR A 71 6.77 -25.19 -1.49
CA TYR A 71 5.92 -24.54 -2.51
C TYR A 71 4.82 -25.44 -3.04
N ALA A 72 3.66 -24.84 -3.31
CA ALA A 72 2.56 -25.53 -3.97
C ALA A 72 2.89 -25.86 -5.45
N PRO A 73 2.24 -26.87 -6.07
CA PRO A 73 2.58 -27.30 -7.44
C PRO A 73 2.40 -26.20 -8.50
N TYR A 74 1.44 -25.29 -8.31
CA TYR A 74 1.27 -24.15 -9.22
C TYR A 74 2.37 -23.09 -9.04
N GLU A 75 2.94 -22.96 -7.84
CA GLU A 75 4.04 -22.03 -7.56
C GLU A 75 5.35 -22.57 -8.14
N LYS A 76 5.62 -23.87 -7.99
CA LYS A 76 6.76 -24.56 -8.63
C LYS A 76 6.77 -24.36 -10.14
N ARG A 77 5.63 -24.56 -10.81
CA ARG A 77 5.49 -24.33 -12.26
C ARG A 77 5.70 -22.87 -12.67
N ILE A 78 5.35 -21.90 -11.81
CA ILE A 78 5.66 -20.49 -12.07
C ILE A 78 7.16 -20.25 -11.92
N MET A 79 7.80 -20.79 -10.88
CA MET A 79 9.25 -20.67 -10.68
C MET A 79 10.04 -21.27 -11.84
N GLU A 80 9.64 -22.44 -12.37
CA GLU A 80 10.23 -23.04 -13.58
C GLU A 80 10.13 -22.10 -14.79
N LEU A 81 8.97 -21.49 -15.02
CA LEU A 81 8.77 -20.55 -16.12
C LEU A 81 9.60 -19.27 -15.96
N LEU A 82 9.78 -18.81 -14.72
CA LEU A 82 10.62 -17.65 -14.39
C LEU A 82 12.11 -17.96 -14.55
N ARG A 83 12.57 -19.16 -14.20
CA ARG A 83 13.97 -19.61 -14.46
C ARG A 83 14.32 -19.62 -15.94
N LEU A 84 13.35 -19.94 -16.80
CA LEU A 84 13.49 -19.91 -18.25
C LEU A 84 13.30 -18.50 -18.86
N SER A 85 13.20 -17.45 -18.03
CA SER A 85 12.96 -16.06 -18.44
C SER A 85 11.68 -15.86 -19.27
N ARG A 86 10.64 -16.69 -19.05
CA ARG A 86 9.35 -16.65 -19.78
C ARG A 86 8.27 -15.91 -18.98
N ASP A 87 8.52 -14.66 -18.61
CA ASP A 87 7.65 -13.88 -17.71
C ASP A 87 6.22 -13.70 -18.20
N ARG A 88 6.03 -13.44 -19.50
CA ARG A 88 4.69 -13.28 -20.10
C ARG A 88 3.89 -14.58 -20.05
N ARG A 89 4.55 -15.75 -20.05
CA ARG A 89 3.91 -17.06 -19.92
C ARG A 89 3.61 -17.36 -18.45
N ALA A 90 4.54 -17.07 -17.54
CA ALA A 90 4.34 -17.15 -16.10
C ALA A 90 3.13 -16.32 -15.65
N LEU A 91 3.03 -15.07 -16.11
CA LEU A 91 1.91 -14.17 -15.78
C LEU A 91 0.56 -14.69 -16.30
N ARG A 92 0.52 -15.22 -17.54
CA ARG A 92 -0.70 -15.83 -18.09
C ARG A 92 -1.12 -17.07 -17.30
N PHE A 93 -0.17 -17.90 -16.88
CA PHE A 93 -0.47 -19.05 -16.05
C PHE A 93 -0.95 -18.66 -14.64
N ALA A 94 -0.27 -17.70 -14.00
CA ALA A 94 -0.66 -17.18 -12.69
C ALA A 94 -2.06 -16.54 -12.72
N LYS A 95 -2.40 -15.78 -13.79
CA LYS A 95 -3.75 -15.22 -13.97
C LYS A 95 -4.82 -16.31 -14.10
N ARG A 96 -4.55 -17.40 -14.83
CA ARG A 96 -5.48 -18.54 -14.94
C ARG A 96 -5.70 -19.24 -13.59
N ARG A 97 -4.71 -19.26 -12.70
CA ARG A 97 -4.82 -19.89 -11.36
C ARG A 97 -5.42 -18.96 -10.29
N LEU A 98 -5.09 -17.67 -10.31
CA LEU A 98 -5.50 -16.69 -9.27
C LEU A 98 -6.69 -15.80 -9.69
N GLY A 99 -7.10 -15.87 -10.95
CA GLY A 99 -8.21 -15.14 -11.55
C GLY A 99 -7.85 -13.71 -12.00
N THR A 100 -7.39 -12.86 -11.08
CA THR A 100 -7.18 -11.44 -11.36
C THR A 100 -5.73 -11.08 -11.71
N HIS A 101 -5.56 -10.04 -12.53
CA HIS A 101 -4.24 -9.59 -12.97
C HIS A 101 -3.38 -9.04 -11.82
N ARG A 102 -3.97 -8.27 -10.90
CA ARG A 102 -3.24 -7.69 -9.76
C ARG A 102 -2.67 -8.78 -8.83
N ARG A 103 -3.43 -9.85 -8.59
CA ARG A 103 -2.96 -10.99 -7.80
C ARG A 103 -1.85 -11.76 -8.53
N ALA A 104 -1.97 -11.93 -9.84
CA ALA A 104 -0.97 -12.59 -10.66
C ALA A 104 0.38 -11.85 -10.66
N ILE A 105 0.37 -10.52 -10.82
CA ILE A 105 1.58 -9.69 -10.73
C ILE A 105 2.23 -9.87 -9.36
N ARG A 106 1.44 -9.73 -8.28
CA ARG A 106 1.95 -9.84 -6.91
C ARG A 106 2.58 -11.21 -6.62
N LYS A 107 1.95 -12.29 -7.07
CA LYS A 107 2.47 -13.66 -6.89
C LYS A 107 3.72 -13.90 -7.76
N ARG A 108 3.78 -13.34 -8.97
CA ARG A 108 4.98 -13.40 -9.81
C ARG A 108 6.16 -12.70 -9.14
N GLU A 109 5.95 -11.49 -8.65
CA GLU A 109 6.99 -10.71 -7.96
C GLU A 109 7.48 -11.39 -6.69
N GLU A 110 6.56 -11.98 -5.92
CA GLU A 110 6.90 -12.80 -4.75
C GLU A 110 7.82 -13.98 -5.12
N LEU A 111 7.48 -14.74 -6.16
CA LEU A 111 8.28 -15.90 -6.59
C LEU A 111 9.60 -15.50 -7.26
N HIS A 112 9.62 -14.36 -7.96
CA HIS A 112 10.85 -13.78 -8.50
C HIS A 112 11.81 -13.38 -7.38
N GLY A 113 11.30 -12.75 -6.31
CA GLY A 113 12.10 -12.40 -5.14
C GLY A 113 12.61 -13.62 -4.37
N VAL A 114 11.90 -14.76 -4.40
CA VAL A 114 12.41 -16.03 -3.87
C VAL A 114 13.61 -16.52 -4.68
N LEU A 115 13.49 -16.53 -6.02
CA LEU A 115 14.57 -16.99 -6.90
C LEU A 115 15.84 -16.14 -6.77
N GLN A 116 15.71 -14.84 -6.48
CA GLN A 116 16.86 -13.96 -6.25
C GLN A 116 17.54 -14.18 -4.89
N LYS A 117 16.83 -14.77 -3.92
CA LYS A 117 17.37 -15.08 -2.58
C LYS A 117 18.10 -16.42 -2.53
N THR A 118 17.91 -17.25 -3.55
CA THR A 118 18.54 -18.57 -3.67
C THR A 118 19.81 -18.43 -4.50
#